data_AF-A0A561VAQ9-F1
#
_entry.id   AF-A0A561VAQ9-F1
#
_cell.length_a   1.000
_cell.length_b   1.000
_cell.length_c   1.000
_cell.angle_alpha   90.00
_cell.angle_beta   90.00
_cell.angle_gamma   90.00
#
_symmetry.space_group_name_H-M   'P 1'
#
loop_
_entity.id
_entity.type
_entity.pdbx_description
1 polymer ?
#
loop_
_entity_poly.entity_id
_entity_poly.type
_entity_poly.pdbx_seq_one_letter_code
_entity_poly.pdbx_strand_id
1 'polypeptide(L)' 'MSLFKKVTDFAKSPQGKKVVDQAKKYASDPKNKEKIDQVKNKFMGKGGSGSGSQGGHH' A
#
# COMPACT_ATOMS: atom_id res chain seq x y z
N MET A 1 1.20 -15.15 -26.61
CA MET A 1 2.25 -14.22 -26.12
C MET A 1 1.69 -13.49 -24.91
N SER A 2 2.18 -13.79 -23.71
CA SER A 2 1.48 -13.52 -22.44
C SER A 2 1.58 -12.06 -22.01
N LEU A 3 0.47 -11.47 -21.51
CA LEU A 3 0.39 -10.12 -20.93
C LEU A 3 1.44 -9.90 -19.83
N PHE A 4 1.80 -10.95 -19.11
CA PHE A 4 2.85 -10.93 -18.10
C PHE A 4 4.19 -10.43 -18.67
N LYS A 5 4.58 -10.90 -19.86
CA LYS A 5 5.82 -10.47 -20.50
C LYS A 5 5.79 -8.97 -20.82
N LYS A 6 4.63 -8.44 -21.23
CA LYS A 6 4.46 -7.01 -21.56
C LYS A 6 4.52 -6.12 -20.33
N VAL A 7 4.00 -6.58 -19.19
CA VAL A 7 4.11 -5.88 -17.90
C VAL A 7 5.55 -5.93 -17.37
N THR A 8 6.24 -7.07 -17.50
CA THR A 8 7.65 -7.19 -17.11
C THR A 8 8.56 -6.33 -18.00
N ASP A 9 8.36 -6.34 -19.32
CA ASP A 9 9.10 -5.48 -20.25
C ASP A 9 8.77 -3.99 -20.00
N PHE A 10 7.52 -3.65 -19.66
CA PHE A 10 7.16 -2.30 -19.26
C PHE A 10 7.84 -1.87 -17.95
N ALA A 11 7.87 -2.73 -16.93
CA ALA A 11 8.57 -2.46 -15.67
C ALA A 11 10.09 -2.31 -15.88
N LYS A 12 10.67 -2.99 -16.88
CA LYS A 12 12.07 -2.85 -17.28
C LYS A 12 12.34 -1.63 -18.17
N SER A 13 11.30 -1.06 -18.78
CA SER A 13 11.41 0.13 -19.64
C SER A 13 11.75 1.39 -18.83
N PRO A 14 12.35 2.42 -19.47
CA PRO A 14 12.61 3.71 -18.82
C PRO A 14 11.35 4.38 -18.26
N GLN A 15 10.19 4.16 -18.89
CA GLN A 15 8.91 4.68 -18.43
C GLN A 15 8.42 3.95 -17.17
N GLY A 16 8.50 2.61 -17.14
CA GLY A 16 8.12 1.83 -15.96
C GLY A 16 9.01 2.13 -14.75
N LYS A 17 10.32 2.30 -14.97
CA LYS A 17 11.25 2.73 -13.90
C LYS A 17 10.84 4.08 -13.30
N LYS A 18 10.51 5.08 -14.14
CA LYS A 18 10.02 6.39 -13.66
C LYS A 18 8.76 6.27 -12.81
N VAL A 19 7.80 5.44 -13.22
CA VAL A 19 6.56 5.21 -12.46
C VAL A 19 6.87 4.53 -11.12
N VAL A 20 7.74 3.52 -11.11
CA VAL A 20 8.17 2.84 -9.88
C VAL A 20 8.93 3.79 -8.95
N ASP A 21 9.82 4.64 -9.48
CA ASP A 21 10.56 5.62 -8.70
C ASP A 21 9.66 6.70 -8.12
N GLN A 22 8.68 7.18 -8.90
CA GLN A 22 7.65 8.09 -8.39
C GLN A 22 6.86 7.42 -7.27
N ALA A 23 6.35 6.21 -7.48
CA ALA A 23 5.63 5.46 -6.46
C ALA A 23 6.47 5.23 -5.19
N LYS A 24 7.77 4.91 -5.33
CA LYS A 24 8.71 4.79 -4.21
C LYS A 24 8.88 6.11 -3.47
N LYS A 25 9.04 7.25 -4.16
CA LYS A 25 9.12 8.58 -3.53
C LYS A 25 7.83 8.89 -2.77
N TYR A 26 6.67 8.74 -3.41
CA TYR A 26 5.37 8.95 -2.79
C TYR A 26 5.11 8.05 -1.58
N ALA A 27 5.64 6.83 -1.57
CA ALA A 27 5.54 5.90 -0.43
C ALA A 27 6.59 6.15 0.66
N SER A 28 7.71 6.79 0.31
CA SER A 28 8.79 7.17 1.24
C SER A 28 8.50 8.50 1.95
N ASP A 29 7.61 9.32 1.38
CA ASP A 29 7.17 10.56 2.01
C ASP A 29 6.40 10.28 3.33
N PRO A 30 6.88 10.81 4.47
CA PRO A 30 6.25 10.57 5.77
C PRO A 30 4.81 11.09 5.82
N LYS A 31 4.54 12.22 5.16
CA LYS A 31 3.20 12.82 5.04
C LYS A 31 2.19 11.92 4.34
N ASN A 32 2.64 11.11 3.39
CA ASN A 32 1.78 10.13 2.71
C ASN A 32 1.63 8.86 3.53
N LYS A 33 2.68 8.43 4.24
CA LYS A 33 2.59 7.31 5.19
C LYS A 33 1.51 7.54 6.24
N GLU A 34 1.44 8.71 6.85
CA GLU A 34 0.40 9.02 7.85
C GLU A 34 -1.02 8.91 7.28
N LYS A 35 -1.22 9.40 6.05
CA LYS A 35 -2.52 9.28 5.36
C LYS A 35 -2.85 7.84 5.01
N ILE A 36 -1.88 7.09 4.50
CA ILE A 36 -2.02 5.67 4.18
C ILE A 36 -2.31 4.88 5.45
N ASP A 37 -1.66 5.17 6.56
CA ASP A 37 -1.85 4.48 7.83
C ASP A 37 -3.24 4.77 8.41
N GLN A 38 -3.71 6.03 8.35
CA GLN A 38 -5.08 6.39 8.72
C GLN A 38 -6.13 5.68 7.86
N VAL A 39 -5.93 5.64 6.53
CA VAL A 39 -6.85 4.97 5.61
C VAL A 39 -6.79 3.46 5.83
N LYS A 40 -5.61 2.88 5.98
CA LYS A 40 -5.39 1.46 6.28
C LYS A 40 -6.06 1.08 7.59
N ASN A 41 -5.91 1.86 8.65
CA ASN A 41 -6.53 1.60 9.93
C ASN A 41 -8.07 1.67 9.84
N LYS A 42 -8.61 2.63 9.09
CA LYS A 42 -10.05 2.74 8.84
C LYS A 42 -10.60 1.61 7.97
N PHE A 43 -9.83 1.14 6.98
CA PHE A 43 -10.24 0.11 6.03
C PHE A 43 -10.07 -1.29 6.61
N MET A 44 -8.94 -1.55 7.28
CA MET A 44 -8.63 -2.81 7.96
C MET A 44 -9.45 -2.97 9.24
N GLY A 45 -9.72 -1.89 9.98
CA GLY A 45 -10.61 -1.89 11.15
C GLY A 45 -12.10 -2.08 10.81
N LYS A 46 -12.50 -2.00 9.54
CA LYS A 46 -13.89 -2.19 9.09
C LYS A 46 -14.14 -3.53 8.38
N GLY A 47 -13.09 -4.30 8.08
CA GLY A 47 -13.18 -5.52 7.26
C GLY A 47 -12.64 -6.81 7.87
N GLY A 48 -12.02 -6.79 9.06
CA GLY A 48 -11.37 -7.98 9.62
C GLY A 48 -11.47 -8.10 11.14
N SER A 49 -12.49 -8.83 11.60
CA SER A 49 -12.62 -9.47 12.91
C SER A 49 -12.89 -8.57 14.13
N GLY A 50 -14.10 -8.69 14.66
CA GLY A 50 -14.29 -8.68 16.10
C GLY A 50 -13.75 -9.99 16.69
N SER A 51 -12.71 -9.88 17.51
CA SER A 51 -12.26 -10.82 18.56
C SER A 51 -11.05 -10.15 19.20
N GLY A 52 -10.97 -9.81 20.48
CA GLY A 52 -11.79 -10.06 21.65
C GLY A 52 -10.86 -9.84 22.84
N SER A 53 -11.08 -8.78 23.61
CA SER A 53 -10.70 -8.69 25.03
C SER A 53 -11.42 -7.50 25.65
N GLN A 54 -12.69 -7.78 25.94
CA GLN A 54 -13.43 -7.25 27.07
C GLN A 54 -12.61 -7.49 28.35
N GLY A 55 -12.50 -6.49 29.22
CA GLY A 55 -11.87 -6.67 30.54
C GLY A 55 -11.26 -5.37 31.05
N GLY A 56 -12.02 -4.68 31.90
CA GLY A 56 -11.64 -3.37 32.45
C GLY A 56 -10.42 -3.40 33.36
N HIS A 57 -9.92 -2.20 33.67
CA HIS A 57 -9.06 -1.95 34.82
C HIS A 57 -9.30 -0.50 35.30
N HIS A 58 -9.83 -0.45 36.53
CA HIS A 58 -9.84 0.59 37.58
C HIS A 58 -10.00 2.07 37.20
#